data_AF-A0A2G5I8C5-F1
#
_entry.id   AF-A0A2G5I8C5-F1
#
_cell.length_a   1.000
_cell.length_b   1.000
_cell.length_c   1.000
_cell.angle_alpha   90.00
_cell.angle_beta   90.00
_cell.angle_gamma   90.00
#
_symmetry.space_group_name_H-M   'P 1'
#
loop_
_entity.id
_entity.type
_entity.pdbx_description
1 polymer ?
#
loop_
_entity_poly.entity_id
_entity_poly.type
_entity_poly.pdbx_seq_one_letter_code
_entity_poly.pdbx_strand_id
1 'polypeptide(L)'
;MTVAEQIKDSAESVKEAVGLGHGAPTRQATRKEMSDAKLPLAYRDSCAHLLIPLNKCRYDNYYLNWRCQDERHSYEKCQYEEFKLRVKKMDEIRAQKNGERSN
;
A
#
# COMPACT_ATOMS: atom_id res chain seq x y z
N MET A 1 24.52 19.83 -14.59
CA MET A 1 24.22 18.76 -13.62
C MET A 1 25.43 18.64 -12.72
N THR A 2 25.23 18.86 -11.43
CA THR A 2 26.30 18.81 -10.43
C THR A 2 26.58 17.36 -10.06
N VAL A 3 27.83 17.03 -9.71
CA VAL A 3 28.23 15.68 -9.27
C VAL A 3 27.36 15.18 -8.09
N ALA A 4 26.82 16.10 -7.28
CA ALA A 4 25.90 15.80 -6.18
C ALA A 4 24.52 15.28 -6.63
N GLU A 5 24.02 15.68 -7.81
CA GLU A 5 22.76 15.17 -8.36
C GLU A 5 22.93 13.72 -8.85
N GLN A 6 24.04 13.44 -9.55
CA GLN A 6 24.37 12.09 -10.03
C GLN A 6 24.48 11.04 -8.90
N ILE A 7 25.03 11.45 -7.74
CA ILE A 7 25.17 10.58 -6.56
C ILE A 7 23.79 10.28 -5.92
N LYS A 8 22.85 11.23 -5.96
CA LYS A 8 21.49 11.03 -5.42
C LYS A 8 20.69 10.06 -6.29
N ASP A 9 20.74 10.22 -7.61
CA ASP A 9 20.04 9.35 -8.56
C ASP A 9 20.53 7.89 -8.45
N SER A 10 21.85 7.73 -8.28
CA SER A 10 22.45 6.40 -8.07
C SER A 10 22.01 5.78 -6.74
N ALA A 11 21.88 6.58 -5.68
CA ALA A 11 21.43 6.10 -4.38
C ALA A 11 19.93 5.71 -4.37
N GLU A 12 19.08 6.40 -5.11
CA GLU A 12 17.68 6.01 -5.29
C GLU A 12 17.54 4.74 -6.13
N SER A 13 18.28 4.65 -7.24
CA SER A 13 18.31 3.45 -8.09
C SER A 13 18.76 2.21 -7.31
N VAL A 14 19.79 2.34 -6.45
CA VAL A 14 20.23 1.23 -5.59
C VAL A 14 19.13 0.88 -4.58
N LYS A 15 18.50 1.85 -3.90
CA LYS A 15 17.41 1.58 -2.95
C LYS A 15 16.24 0.83 -3.60
N GLU A 16 15.89 1.19 -4.83
CA GLU A 16 14.85 0.49 -5.59
C GLU A 16 15.27 -0.94 -5.95
N ALA A 17 16.51 -1.13 -6.42
CA ALA A 17 17.05 -2.45 -6.76
C ALA A 17 17.17 -3.40 -5.55
N VAL A 18 17.51 -2.87 -4.36
CA VAL A 18 17.60 -3.69 -3.13
C VAL A 18 16.25 -3.76 -2.38
N GLY A 19 15.16 -3.22 -2.94
CA GLY A 19 13.84 -3.29 -2.31
C GLY A 19 13.71 -2.48 -1.01
N LEU A 20 14.54 -1.46 -0.82
CA LEU A 20 14.42 -0.45 0.25
C LEU A 20 13.73 0.85 -0.23
N GLY A 21 13.36 0.91 -1.52
CA GLY A 21 12.50 1.96 -2.05
C GLY A 21 11.06 1.84 -1.54
N HIS A 22 10.33 2.95 -1.53
CA HIS A 22 8.90 3.01 -1.13
C HIS A 22 7.96 2.24 -2.10
N GLY A 23 8.54 1.49 -3.04
CA GLY A 23 7.86 0.63 -4.02
C GLY A 23 8.45 -0.78 -4.08
N ALA A 24 9.13 -1.24 -3.02
CA ALA A 24 9.54 -2.64 -2.91
C ALA A 24 8.32 -3.56 -3.15
N PRO A 25 8.45 -4.64 -3.93
CA PRO A 25 7.36 -5.57 -4.16
C PRO A 25 7.06 -6.29 -2.84
N THR A 26 6.20 -5.70 -2.02
CA THR A 26 5.59 -6.40 -0.91
C THR A 26 4.84 -7.57 -1.48
N ARG A 27 5.08 -8.77 -0.94
CA ARG A 27 4.44 -10.01 -1.39
C ARG A 27 2.94 -9.81 -1.40
N GLN A 28 2.37 -9.65 -2.59
CA GLN A 28 0.93 -9.45 -2.77
C GLN A 28 0.20 -10.75 -2.41
N ALA A 29 -0.94 -10.62 -1.72
CA ALA A 29 -1.74 -11.79 -1.37
C ALA A 29 -2.36 -12.37 -2.64
N THR A 30 -2.28 -13.69 -2.81
CA THR A 30 -2.93 -14.33 -3.96
C THR A 30 -4.45 -14.30 -3.79
N ARG A 31 -5.20 -14.41 -4.89
CA ARG A 31 -6.66 -14.48 -4.84
C ARG A 31 -7.16 -15.64 -3.98
N LYS A 32 -6.46 -16.77 -4.04
CA LYS A 32 -6.75 -17.94 -3.22
C LYS A 32 -6.51 -17.65 -1.74
N GLU A 33 -5.38 -17.06 -1.37
CA GLU A 33 -5.10 -16.65 0.02
C GLU A 33 -6.18 -15.70 0.59
N MET A 34 -6.61 -14.70 -0.19
CA MET A 34 -7.68 -13.78 0.24
C MET A 34 -9.03 -14.47 0.42
N SER A 35 -9.32 -15.47 -0.42
CA SER A 35 -10.54 -16.28 -0.32
C SER A 35 -10.49 -17.21 0.89
N ASP A 36 -9.36 -17.89 1.10
CA ASP A 36 -9.14 -18.81 2.21
C ASP A 36 -9.18 -18.07 3.56
N ALA A 37 -8.67 -16.83 3.60
CA ALA A 37 -8.77 -15.91 4.73
C ALA A 37 -10.15 -15.24 4.89
N LYS A 38 -11.13 -15.58 4.04
CA LYS A 38 -12.52 -15.07 4.07
C LYS A 38 -12.62 -13.54 4.10
N LEU A 39 -11.75 -12.84 3.36
CA LEU A 39 -11.81 -11.38 3.27
C LEU A 39 -13.07 -10.94 2.49
N PRO A 40 -13.83 -9.94 2.97
CA PRO A 40 -14.91 -9.31 2.20
C PRO A 40 -14.36 -8.65 0.93
N LEU A 41 -15.19 -8.56 -0.12
CA LEU A 41 -14.78 -8.04 -1.43
C LEU A 41 -14.17 -6.63 -1.36
N ALA A 42 -14.68 -5.78 -0.48
CA ALA A 42 -14.18 -4.41 -0.30
C ALA A 42 -12.73 -4.33 0.19
N TYR A 43 -12.22 -5.38 0.85
CA TYR A 43 -10.88 -5.42 1.43
C TYR A 43 -9.92 -6.35 0.66
N ARG A 44 -10.26 -6.71 -0.58
CA ARG A 44 -9.42 -7.49 -1.49
C ARG A 44 -8.63 -6.58 -2.41
N ASP A 45 -7.91 -5.64 -1.80
CA ASP A 45 -7.08 -4.63 -2.46
C ASP A 45 -5.59 -5.02 -2.45
N SER A 46 -4.74 -4.13 -2.95
CA SER A 46 -3.28 -4.28 -2.90
C SER A 46 -2.72 -4.41 -1.48
N CYS A 47 -3.46 -3.99 -0.45
CA CYS A 47 -3.02 -4.02 0.94
C CYS A 47 -3.47 -5.29 1.69
N ALA A 48 -4.19 -6.21 1.04
CA ALA A 48 -4.73 -7.42 1.66
C ALA A 48 -3.65 -8.32 2.29
N HIS A 49 -2.41 -8.29 1.80
CA HIS A 49 -1.29 -9.04 2.36
C HIS A 49 -0.91 -8.62 3.80
N LEU A 50 -1.23 -7.39 4.21
CA LEU A 50 -1.06 -6.89 5.58
C LEU A 50 -2.32 -7.14 6.44
N LEU A 51 -3.49 -7.22 5.81
CA LEU A 51 -4.74 -7.44 6.52
C LEU A 51 -4.87 -8.87 7.07
N ILE A 52 -4.40 -9.87 6.30
CA ILE A 52 -4.41 -11.27 6.73
C ILE A 52 -3.66 -11.48 8.07
N PRO A 53 -2.39 -11.04 8.22
CA PRO A 53 -1.68 -11.17 9.49
C PRO A 53 -2.29 -10.31 10.61
N LEU A 54 -2.81 -9.12 10.30
CA LEU A 54 -3.51 -8.29 11.29
C LEU A 54 -4.75 -9.00 11.85
N ASN A 55 -5.56 -9.61 10.99
CA ASN A 55 -6.74 -10.35 11.44
C ASN A 55 -6.35 -11.56 12.28
N LYS A 56 -5.28 -12.27 11.92
CA LYS A 56 -4.74 -13.36 12.75
C LYS A 56 -4.34 -12.85 14.14
N CYS A 57 -3.54 -11.78 14.21
CA CYS A 57 -3.14 -11.17 15.49
C CYS A 57 -4.36 -10.77 16.35
N ARG A 58 -5.40 -10.19 15.72
CA ARG A 58 -6.64 -9.81 16.41
C ARG A 58 -7.38 -11.00 16.99
N TYR A 59 -7.50 -12.10 16.25
CA TYR A 59 -8.12 -13.32 16.78
C TYR A 59 -7.31 -13.91 17.94
N ASP A 60 -5.98 -14.01 17.78
CA ASP A 60 -5.09 -14.60 18.79
C ASP A 60 -5.06 -13.78 20.11
N ASN A 61 -5.24 -12.46 20.02
CA ASN A 61 -5.22 -11.53 21.15
C ASN A 61 -6.60 -11.00 21.54
N TYR A 62 -7.69 -11.64 21.15
CA TYR A 62 -9.06 -11.24 21.49
C TYR A 62 -9.36 -9.75 21.21
N TYR A 63 -8.84 -9.21 20.11
CA TYR A 63 -9.04 -7.83 19.66
C TYR A 63 -8.58 -6.76 20.67
N LEU A 64 -7.59 -7.07 21.52
CA LEU A 64 -6.98 -6.09 22.40
C LEU A 64 -6.30 -4.97 21.60
N ASN A 65 -6.73 -3.74 21.84
CA ASN A 65 -6.35 -2.59 21.04
C ASN A 65 -4.83 -2.36 21.00
N TRP A 66 -4.07 -2.63 22.07
CA TRP A 66 -2.64 -2.33 22.15
C TRP A 66 -1.70 -3.43 21.62
N ARG A 67 -2.19 -4.64 21.34
CA ARG A 67 -1.32 -5.79 21.00
C ARG A 67 -0.88 -5.82 19.54
N CYS A 68 -1.75 -5.43 18.61
CA CYS A 68 -1.53 -5.52 17.17
C CYS A 68 -1.35 -4.13 16.53
N GLN A 69 -0.65 -3.21 17.21
CA GLN A 69 -0.53 -1.81 16.80
C GLN A 69 0.31 -1.67 15.54
N ASP A 70 1.42 -2.40 15.44
CA ASP A 70 2.35 -2.30 14.31
C ASP A 70 1.72 -2.85 13.02
N GLU A 71 1.03 -3.98 13.11
CA GLU A 71 0.28 -4.57 11.99
C GLU A 71 -0.88 -3.65 11.57
N ARG A 72 -1.52 -2.99 12.53
CA ARG A 72 -2.59 -2.02 12.24
C ARG A 72 -2.04 -0.81 11.49
N HIS A 73 -0.99 -0.17 12.02
CA HIS A 73 -0.44 1.04 11.43
C HIS A 73 0.20 0.77 10.06
N SER A 74 0.83 -0.39 9.87
CA SER A 74 1.37 -0.78 8.56
C SER A 74 0.26 -0.96 7.52
N TYR A 75 -0.85 -1.62 7.88
CA TYR A 75 -2.01 -1.75 7.00
C TYR A 75 -2.65 -0.38 6.67
N GLU A 76 -2.84 0.48 7.67
CA GLU A 76 -3.40 1.83 7.49
C GLU A 76 -2.51 2.73 6.62
N LYS A 77 -1.19 2.64 6.79
CA LYS A 77 -0.23 3.34 5.94
C LYS A 77 -0.34 2.91 4.48
N CYS A 78 -0.42 1.61 4.22
CA CYS A 78 -0.60 1.07 2.87
C CYS A 78 -1.89 1.62 2.23
N GLN A 79 -3.01 1.59 2.96
CA GLN A 79 -4.29 2.14 2.49
C GLN A 79 -4.21 3.62 2.17
N TYR A 80 -3.52 4.39 3.00
CA TYR A 80 -3.33 5.82 2.78
C TYR A 80 -2.49 6.10 1.53
N GLU A 81 -1.44 5.30 1.29
CA GLU A 81 -0.62 5.40 0.09
C GLU A 81 -1.41 5.04 -1.18
N GLU A 82 -2.21 3.98 -1.14
CA GLU A 82 -3.11 3.61 -2.24
C GLU A 82 -4.15 4.70 -2.53
N PHE A 83 -4.73 5.30 -1.47
CA PHE A 83 -5.65 6.42 -1.62
C PHE A 83 -5.01 7.61 -2.34
N LYS A 84 -3.78 7.99 -1.98
CA LYS A 84 -3.05 9.06 -2.67
C LYS A 84 -2.83 8.75 -4.15
N LEU A 85 -2.51 7.50 -4.50
CA LEU A 85 -2.40 7.08 -5.90
C LEU A 85 -3.73 7.23 -6.64
N ARG A 86 -4.84 6.86 -5.98
CA ARG A 86 -6.18 7.00 -6.55
C ARG A 86 -6.59 8.46 -6.75
N VAL A 87 -6.23 9.35 -5.83
CA VAL A 87 -6.46 10.80 -5.96
C VAL A 87 -5.69 11.35 -7.17
N LYS A 88 -4.40 11.02 -7.29
CA LYS A 88 -3.59 11.43 -8.45
C LYS A 88 -4.22 10.98 -9.78
N LYS A 89 -4.65 9.73 -9.86
CA LYS A 89 -5.35 9.20 -11.05
C LYS A 89 -6.67 9.94 -11.34
N MET A 90 -7.41 10.33 -10.30
CA MET A 90 -8.63 11.13 -10.49
C MET A 90 -8.33 12.55 -10.98
N ASP A 91 -7.24 13.16 -10.52
CA ASP A 91 -6.82 14.48 -11.00
C ASP A 91 -6.35 14.43 -12.45
N GLU A 92 -5.65 13.37 -12.86
CA GLU A 92 -5.31 13.10 -14.27
C GLU A 92 -6.55 12.98 -15.15
N ILE A 93 -7.57 12.22 -14.69
CA ILE A 93 -8.84 12.07 -15.42
C ILE A 93 -9.59 13.41 -15.51
N ARG A 94 -9.61 14.21 -14.43
CA ARG A 94 -10.23 15.54 -14.45
C ARG A 94 -9.53 16.49 -15.41
N ALA A 95 -8.20 16.46 -15.46
CA ALA A 95 -7.43 17.26 -16.40
C ALA A 95 -7.75 16.88 -17.86
N GLN A 96 -7.90 15.58 -18.16
CA GLN A 96 -8.33 15.10 -19.48
C GLN A 96 -9.75 15.53 -19.85
N LYS A 97 -10.63 15.71 -18.86
CA LYS A 97 -12.02 16.14 -19.06
C LYS A 97 -12.22 17.67 -18.92
N ASN A 98 -11.17 18.47 -19.08
CA ASN A 98 -11.23 19.94 -18.94
C ASN A 98 -11.87 20.41 -17.63
N GLY A 99 -11.69 19.67 -16.53
CA GLY A 99 -12.23 20.02 -15.21
C GLY A 99 -13.68 19.58 -14.95
N GLU A 100 -14.33 18.87 -15.88
CA GLU A 100 -15.67 18.34 -15.64
C GLU A 100 -15.66 17.26 -14.55
N ARG A 101 -16.61 17.38 -13.61
CA ARG A 101 -16.82 16.39 -12.55
C ARG A 101 -17.47 15.15 -13.17
N SER A 102 -16.90 13.97 -12.91
CA SER A 102 -17.37 12.68 -13.43
C SER A 102 -18.72 12.18 -12.88
N ASN A 103 -19.59 13.05 -12.35
CA ASN A 103 -20.88 12.65 -11.75
C ASN A 103 -22.05 13.07 -12.63
#